data_AF-A0A964PAK9-F1
#
_entry.id   AF-A0A964PAK9-F1
#
_cell.length_a   1.000
_cell.length_b   1.000
_cell.length_c   1.000
_cell.angle_alpha   90.00
_cell.angle_beta   90.00
_cell.angle_gamma   90.00
#
_symmetry.space_group_name_H-M   'P 1'
#
loop_
_entity.id
_entity.type
_entity.pdbx_description
1 polymer ?
#
loop_
_entity_poly.entity_id
_entity_poly.type
_entity_poly.pdbx_seq_one_letter_code
_entity_poly.pdbx_strand_id
1 'polypeptide(L)' 'MQNSLFDLENRYASLSKTGDPLERLNAIIDWEIFRPILERLDAKVRKSKAGRKPTCRILMFKMLVLQRLN' A
#
# COMPACT_ATOMS: atom_id res chain seq x y z
N MET A 1 -1.00 4.21 24.04
CA MET A 1 -1.84 3.00 24.00
C MET A 1 -0.91 1.81 24.09
N GLN A 2 -1.09 0.95 25.08
CA GLN A 2 -0.34 -0.29 25.22
C GLN A 2 -1.02 -1.33 24.33
N ASN A 3 -0.40 -1.68 23.21
CA ASN A 3 -0.94 -2.72 22.33
C ASN A 3 -0.73 -4.07 23.02
N SER A 4 -1.81 -4.81 23.24
CA SER A 4 -1.74 -6.23 23.63
C SER A 4 -0.97 -7.02 22.57
N LEU A 5 -0.38 -8.15 22.94
CA LEU A 5 0.41 -9.02 22.05
C LEU A 5 -0.34 -9.36 20.75
N PHE A 6 -1.67 -9.44 20.80
CA PHE A 6 -2.54 -9.82 19.68
C PHE A 6 -3.33 -8.66 19.06
N ASP A 7 -3.09 -7.40 19.44
CA ASP A 7 -3.92 -6.27 18.99
C ASP A 7 -3.92 -6.10 17.46
N LEU A 8 -2.77 -6.33 16.81
CA LEU A 8 -2.66 -6.27 15.35
C LEU A 8 -3.43 -7.38 14.64
N GLU A 9 -3.27 -8.63 15.07
CA GLU A 9 -4.03 -9.76 14.50
C GLU A 9 -5.53 -9.57 14.66
N ASN A 10 -5.98 -9.13 15.85
CA ASN A 10 -7.39 -8.86 16.11
C ASN A 10 -7.94 -7.76 15.19
N ARG A 11 -7.16 -6.70 14.94
CA ARG A 11 -7.54 -5.63 14.01
C ARG A 11 -7.63 -6.13 12.58
N TYR A 12 -6.64 -6.88 12.10
CA TYR A 12 -6.68 -7.45 10.76
C TYR A 12 -7.87 -8.40 10.59
N ALA A 13 -8.10 -9.31 11.54
CA ALA A 13 -9.25 -10.21 11.51
C ALA A 13 -10.59 -9.46 11.51
N SER A 14 -10.70 -8.35 12.23
CA SER A 14 -11.89 -7.48 12.21
C SER A 14 -12.10 -6.81 10.85
N LEU A 15 -11.03 -6.31 10.23
CA LEU A 15 -11.07 -5.73 8.89
C LEU A 15 -11.50 -6.76 7.85
N SER A 16 -10.88 -7.94 7.83
CA SER A 16 -11.25 -9.01 6.89
C SER A 16 -12.71 -9.43 7.06
N LYS A 17 -13.20 -9.56 8.31
CA LYS A 17 -14.62 -9.88 8.60
C LYS A 17 -15.60 -8.82 8.07
N THR A 18 -15.20 -7.55 8.05
CA THR A 18 -16.03 -6.44 7.57
C THR A 18 -15.97 -6.29 6.04
N GLY A 19 -15.17 -7.11 5.36
CA GLY A 19 -15.02 -7.10 3.92
C GLY A 19 -13.96 -6.11 3.45
N ASP A 20 -12.72 -6.30 3.88
CA ASP A 20 -11.58 -5.44 3.51
C ASP A 20 -11.51 -5.26 1.98
N PRO A 21 -11.74 -4.02 1.47
CA PRO A 21 -11.69 -3.76 0.04
C PRO A 21 -10.30 -4.03 -0.54
N LEU A 22 -9.21 -3.85 0.22
CA LEU A 22 -7.86 -4.13 -0.24
C LEU A 22 -7.63 -5.63 -0.47
N GLU A 23 -8.14 -6.49 0.41
CA GLU A 23 -8.07 -7.95 0.23
C GLU A 23 -8.77 -8.37 -1.07
N ARG A 24 -9.97 -7.83 -1.31
CA ARG A 24 -10.74 -8.11 -2.54
C ARG A 24 -10.01 -7.63 -3.79
N LEU A 25 -9.45 -6.42 -3.77
CA LEU A 25 -8.68 -5.90 -4.90
C LEU A 25 -7.39 -6.71 -5.14
N ASN A 26 -6.69 -7.10 -4.09
CA ASN A 26 -5.48 -7.93 -4.20
C ASN A 26 -5.76 -9.31 -4.82
N ALA A 27 -6.97 -9.86 -4.65
CA ALA A 27 -7.35 -11.14 -5.25
C ALA A 27 -7.62 -11.05 -6.76
N ILE A 28 -7.93 -9.85 -7.28
CA ILE A 28 -8.39 -9.66 -8.67
C ILE A 28 -7.36 -8.90 -9.51
N ILE A 29 -6.60 -8.01 -8.90
CA ILE A 29 -5.67 -7.11 -9.59
C ILE A 29 -4.24 -7.61 -9.40
N ASP A 30 -3.59 -7.98 -10.49
CA ASP A 30 -2.13 -8.04 -10.52
C ASP A 30 -1.58 -6.59 -10.52
N TRP A 31 -1.09 -6.14 -9.38
CA TRP A 31 -0.62 -4.77 -9.21
C TRP A 31 0.70 -4.48 -9.93
N GLU A 32 1.46 -5.51 -10.29
CA GLU A 32 2.76 -5.37 -10.93
C GLU A 32 2.62 -4.85 -12.37
N ILE A 33 1.45 -5.02 -12.99
CA ILE A 33 1.16 -4.46 -14.32
C ILE A 33 1.30 -2.93 -14.37
N PHE A 34 1.12 -2.25 -13.23
CA PHE A 34 1.25 -0.79 -13.14
C PHE A 34 2.71 -0.33 -12.95
N ARG A 35 3.63 -1.24 -12.59
CA ARG A 35 5.03 -0.89 -12.31
C ARG A 35 5.70 -0.11 -13.45
N PRO A 36 5.61 -0.51 -14.72
CA PRO A 36 6.27 0.22 -15.81
C PRO A 36 5.70 1.63 -16.04
N ILE A 37 4.47 1.87 -15.59
CA ILE A 37 3.83 3.19 -15.67
C ILE A 37 4.28 4.05 -14.49
N LEU A 38 4.27 3.47 -13.28
CA LEU A 38 4.59 4.18 -12.04
C LEU A 38 6.08 4.53 -11.90
N GLU A 39 6.98 3.67 -12.39
CA GLU A 39 8.44 3.94 -12.33
C GLU A 39 8.86 5.12 -13.19
N ARG A 40 8.05 5.53 -14.18
CA ARG A 40 8.28 6.76 -14.96
C ARG A 40 8.27 8.02 -14.09
N LEU A 41 7.59 7.98 -12.95
CA LEU A 41 7.54 9.10 -11.99
C LEU A 41 8.89 9.32 -11.30
N ASP A 42 9.75 8.30 -11.27
CA ASP A 42 11.07 8.34 -10.63
C ASP A 42 12.19 8.72 -11.61
N ALA A 43 11.85 9.26 -12.80
CA ALA A 43 12.79 9.66 -13.84
C ALA A 43 13.87 10.66 -13.37
N LYS A 44 13.66 11.35 -12.24
CA LYS A 44 14.64 12.27 -11.67
C LYS A 44 15.68 11.51 -10.84
N VAL A 45 16.91 11.47 -11.37
CA VAL A 45 18.08 10.96 -10.64
C VAL A 45 18.28 11.71 -9.33
N ARG A 46 18.52 10.98 -8.25
CA ARG A 46 18.82 11.57 -6.93
C ARG A 46 20.11 12.39 -6.99
N LYS A 47 20.10 13.58 -6.36
CA LYS A 47 21.30 14.40 -6.19
C LYS A 47 22.31 13.79 -5.21
N SER A 48 21.84 13.05 -4.20
CA SER A 48 22.68 12.37 -3.21
C SER A 48 21.95 11.21 -2.53
N LYS A 49 22.68 10.42 -1.73
CA LYS A 49 22.11 9.33 -0.91
C LYS A 49 21.42 9.83 0.37
N ALA A 50 21.37 11.14 0.60
CA ALA A 50 20.75 11.70 1.79
C ALA A 50 19.21 11.65 1.73
N GLY A 51 18.58 11.69 2.91
CA GLY A 51 17.13 11.75 3.07
C GLY A 51 16.42 10.39 3.07
N ARG A 52 15.12 10.41 3.35
CA ARG A 52 14.29 9.20 3.40
C ARG A 52 14.17 8.58 2.01
N LYS A 53 14.27 7.25 1.94
CA LYS A 53 13.97 6.50 0.70
C LYS A 53 12.50 6.71 0.30
N PRO A 54 12.17 6.78 -1.01
CA PRO A 54 10.80 6.98 -1.43
C PRO A 54 9.99 5.73 -1.08
N THR A 55 8.73 5.92 -0.73
CA THR A 55 7.79 4.81 -0.56
C THR A 55 7.59 4.11 -1.90
N CYS A 56 7.41 2.78 -1.87
CA CYS A 56 7.11 2.00 -3.07
C CYS A 56 5.88 2.59 -3.80
N ARG A 57 6.01 2.85 -5.10
CA ARG A 57 4.96 3.51 -5.89
C ARG A 57 3.68 2.68 -5.97
N ILE A 58 3.80 1.36 -6.05
CA ILE A 58 2.65 0.45 -6.01
C ILE A 58 1.89 0.59 -4.70
N LEU A 59 2.60 0.66 -3.57
CA LEU A 59 1.95 0.85 -2.25
C LEU A 59 1.19 2.17 -2.19
N MET A 60 1.79 3.26 -2.68
CA MET A 60 1.11 4.57 -2.76
C MET A 60 -0.12 4.50 -3.67
N PHE A 61 -0.03 3.79 -4.80
CA PHE A 61 -1.15 3.62 -5.71
C PHE A 61 -2.30 2.83 -5.06
N LYS A 62 -2.01 1.73 -4.35
CA LYS A 62 -2.99 0.99 -3.55
C LYS A 62 -3.70 1.90 -2.55
N MET A 63 -2.96 2.74 -1.83
CA MET A 63 -3.53 3.70 -0.87
C MET A 63 -4.46 4.71 -1.55
N LEU A 64 -4.08 5.26 -2.71
CA LEU A 64 -4.92 6.19 -3.46
C LEU A 64 -6.21 5.53 -3.96
N VAL A 65 -6.14 4.27 -4.41
CA VAL A 65 -7.33 3.51 -4.81
C VAL A 65 -8.25 3.30 -3.61
N LEU A 66 -7.71 2.86 -2.47
CA LEU A 66 -8.50 2.67 -1.25
C LEU A 66 -9.15 3.96 -0.75
N GLN A 67 -8.43 5.08 -0.82
CA GLN A 67 -8.97 6.39 -0.44
C GLN A 67 -10.21 6.77 -1.28
N ARG A 68 -10.37 6.23 -2.49
CA ARG A 68 -11.53 6.48 -3.36
C ARG A 68 -12.68 5.50 -3.17
N LEU A 69 -12.47 4.41 -2.43
CA LEU A 69 -13.48 3.40 -2.13
C LEU A 69 -14.16 3.62 -0.77
N ASN A 70 -13.58 4.51 0.05
CA ASN A 70 -14.16 5.06 1.27
C ASN A 70 -14.86 6.39 0.98
#